data_AF-A0AAF5DDR9-F1
#
_entry.id   AF-A0AAF5DDR9-F1
#
_cell.length_a   1.000
_cell.length_b   1.000
_cell.length_c   1.000
_cell.angle_alpha   90.00
_cell.angle_beta   90.00
_cell.angle_gamma   90.00
#
_symmetry.space_group_name_H-M   'P 1'
#
loop_
_entity.id
_entity.type
_entity.pdbx_description
1 polymer ?
#
loop_
_entity_poly.entity_id
_entity_poly.type
_entity_poly.pdbx_seq_one_letter_code
_entity_poly.pdbx_strand_id
1 'polypeptide(L)'
;MRLPKSIAPYKKVLILPKKWDKPLLNDQLDTIIKELSTKLINHTDIIIDDRTDKSVGKKLFEWNKFGVHDICVISTSTNNLLDKDIIEYYTAENNCEKLVKHPNLSLDSWIDVMTNF
;
A
#
# COMPACT_ATOMS: atom_id res chain seq x y z
N MET A 1 9.05 -5.09 19.20
CA MET A 1 9.65 -3.76 19.04
C MET A 1 9.61 -3.43 17.55
N ARG A 2 8.91 -2.36 17.15
CA ARG A 2 8.98 -1.84 15.78
C ARG A 2 10.05 -0.76 15.71
N LEU A 3 10.78 -0.73 14.60
CA LEU A 3 11.75 0.34 14.34
C LEU A 3 11.00 1.65 14.14
N PRO A 4 11.46 2.79 14.68
CA PRO A 4 10.94 4.10 14.30
C PRO A 4 10.94 4.32 12.79
N LYS A 5 9.95 5.06 12.25
CA LYS A 5 9.85 5.39 10.82
C LYS A 5 11.18 5.87 10.23
N SER A 6 11.97 6.64 10.98
CA SER A 6 13.25 7.20 10.56
C SER A 6 14.34 6.16 10.26
N ILE A 7 14.25 4.95 10.82
CA ILE A 7 15.28 3.90 10.68
C ILE A 7 14.72 2.57 10.18
N ALA A 8 13.43 2.50 9.85
CA ALA A 8 12.83 1.29 9.30
C ALA A 8 13.33 1.08 7.86
N PRO A 9 13.75 -0.16 7.49
CA PRO A 9 14.25 -0.44 6.15
C PRO A 9 13.16 -0.28 5.08
N TYR A 10 11.91 -0.56 5.45
CA TYR A 10 10.73 -0.35 4.60
C TYR A 10 9.68 0.38 5.41
N LYS A 11 9.30 1.55 4.92
CA LYS A 11 8.30 2.39 5.60
C LYS A 11 6.91 2.09 5.06
N LYS A 12 6.82 1.77 3.77
CA LYS A 12 5.55 1.68 3.05
C LYS A 12 5.46 0.42 2.19
N VAL A 13 4.26 -0.13 2.06
CA VAL A 13 3.98 -1.25 1.15
C VAL A 13 2.65 -1.07 0.46
N LEU A 14 2.61 -1.40 -0.84
CA LEU A 14 1.42 -1.51 -1.66
C LEU A 14 1.10 -2.99 -1.90
N ILE A 15 -0.01 -3.46 -1.36
CA ILE A 15 -0.48 -4.83 -1.49
C ILE A 15 -1.44 -4.94 -2.67
N LEU A 16 -1.11 -5.84 -3.60
CA LEU A 16 -1.98 -6.19 -4.71
C LEU A 16 -2.89 -7.37 -4.35
N PRO A 17 -4.14 -7.38 -4.83
CA PRO A 17 -5.06 -8.49 -4.64
C PRO A 17 -4.63 -9.71 -5.46
N LYS A 18 -5.15 -10.89 -5.12
CA LYS A 18 -4.71 -12.16 -5.74
C LYS A 18 -4.89 -12.22 -7.27
N LYS A 19 -5.92 -11.53 -7.79
CA LYS A 19 -6.25 -11.43 -9.22
C LYS A 19 -6.04 -9.99 -9.70
N TRP A 20 -4.80 -9.54 -9.67
CA TRP A 20 -4.39 -8.19 -10.10
C TRP A 20 -4.06 -8.11 -11.59
N ASP A 21 -3.99 -9.25 -12.28
CA ASP A 21 -3.72 -9.41 -13.71
C ASP A 21 -4.88 -8.97 -14.62
N LYS A 22 -5.96 -8.44 -14.05
CA LYS A 22 -7.05 -7.86 -14.85
C LYS A 22 -6.54 -6.57 -15.52
N PRO A 23 -6.92 -6.29 -16.78
CA PRO A 23 -6.46 -5.10 -17.52
C PRO A 23 -6.59 -3.80 -16.72
N LEU A 24 -7.76 -3.61 -16.07
CA LEU A 24 -8.03 -2.42 -15.26
C LEU A 24 -7.06 -2.26 -14.07
N LEU A 25 -6.69 -3.36 -13.42
CA LEU A 25 -5.77 -3.35 -12.27
C LEU A 25 -4.32 -3.14 -12.72
N ASN A 26 -3.95 -3.65 -13.90
CA ASN A 26 -2.65 -3.35 -14.51
C ASN A 26 -2.53 -1.88 -14.89
N ASP A 27 -3.54 -1.30 -15.53
CA ASP A 27 -3.54 0.13 -15.88
C ASP A 27 -3.47 1.01 -14.61
N GLN A 28 -4.15 0.59 -13.53
CA GLN A 28 -4.05 1.22 -12.21
C GLN A 28 -2.62 1.14 -11.66
N LEU A 29 -2.02 -0.04 -11.70
CA LEU A 29 -0.67 -0.26 -11.20
C LEU A 29 0.35 0.56 -12.00
N ASP A 30 0.24 0.61 -13.33
CA ASP A 30 1.12 1.39 -14.19
C ASP A 30 1.00 2.88 -13.92
N THR A 31 -0.23 3.38 -13.72
CA THR A 31 -0.46 4.79 -13.34
C THR A 31 0.17 5.10 -11.99
N ILE A 32 -0.03 4.22 -11.01
CA ILE A 32 0.56 4.32 -9.67
C ILE A 32 2.09 4.33 -9.75
N ILE A 33 2.69 3.36 -10.44
CA ILE A 33 4.13 3.24 -10.59
C ILE A 33 4.68 4.48 -11.30
N LYS A 34 3.99 4.97 -12.33
CA LYS A 34 4.38 6.19 -13.04
C LYS A 34 4.36 7.42 -12.13
N GLU A 35 3.29 7.64 -11.37
CA GLU A 35 3.21 8.77 -10.42
C GLU A 35 4.25 8.67 -9.29
N LEU A 36 4.48 7.46 -8.76
CA LEU A 36 5.56 7.24 -7.80
C LEU A 36 6.93 7.47 -8.44
N SER A 37 7.10 7.08 -9.70
CA SER A 37 8.36 7.24 -10.44
C SER A 37 8.73 8.70 -10.66
N THR A 38 7.75 9.58 -10.83
CA THR A 38 7.95 11.01 -11.04
C THR A 38 8.13 11.78 -9.73
N LYS A 39 7.46 11.36 -8.64
CA LYS A 39 7.46 12.09 -7.37
C LYS A 39 8.53 11.63 -6.36
N LEU A 40 8.98 10.38 -6.44
CA LEU A 40 10.00 9.86 -5.52
C LEU A 40 11.37 9.88 -6.16
N ILE A 41 12.30 10.65 -5.59
CA ILE A 41 13.70 10.67 -6.00
C ILE A 41 14.38 9.31 -5.73
N ASN A 42 13.95 8.61 -4.67
CA ASN A 42 14.42 7.27 -4.31
C ASN A 42 13.22 6.35 -4.02
N HIS A 43 12.97 5.38 -4.90
CA HIS A 43 11.88 4.40 -4.77
C HIS A 43 12.09 3.35 -3.68
N THR A 44 13.22 3.38 -2.98
CA THR A 44 13.66 2.32 -2.06
C THR A 44 12.74 2.11 -0.86
N ASP A 45 11.87 3.08 -0.53
CA ASP A 45 11.04 3.04 0.68
C ASP A 45 9.67 2.35 0.46
N ILE A 46 9.31 2.02 -0.79
CA ILE A 46 8.03 1.43 -1.15
C ILE A 46 8.23 0.03 -1.72
N ILE A 47 7.63 -0.97 -1.06
CA ILE A 47 7.53 -2.33 -1.60
C ILE A 47 6.18 -2.51 -2.31
N ILE A 48 6.18 -3.20 -3.45
CA ILE A 48 4.96 -3.71 -4.08
C ILE A 48 4.88 -5.22 -3.76
N ASP A 49 3.81 -5.64 -3.07
CA ASP A 49 3.53 -7.05 -2.78
C ASP A 49 2.52 -7.60 -3.80
N ASP A 50 3.05 -8.07 -4.92
CA ASP A 50 2.35 -8.66 -6.07
C ASP A 50 2.14 -10.18 -5.95
N ARG A 51 2.60 -10.80 -4.86
CA ARG A 51 2.56 -12.25 -4.62
C ARG A 51 1.14 -12.80 -4.79
N THR A 52 0.93 -13.73 -5.70
CA THR A 52 -0.41 -14.30 -5.99
C THR A 52 -0.72 -15.56 -5.20
N ASP A 53 0.22 -16.10 -4.42
CA ASP A 53 0.03 -17.28 -3.58
C ASP A 53 -0.70 -16.98 -2.27
N LYS A 54 -0.74 -15.71 -1.83
CA LYS A 54 -1.32 -15.28 -0.54
C LYS A 54 -2.58 -14.44 -0.70
N SER A 55 -3.50 -14.58 0.24
CA SER A 55 -4.64 -13.67 0.36
C SER A 55 -4.19 -12.30 0.90
N VAL A 56 -4.95 -11.24 0.61
CA VAL A 56 -4.72 -9.89 1.16
C VAL A 56 -4.60 -9.92 2.68
N GLY A 57 -5.49 -10.64 3.37
CA GLY A 57 -5.43 -10.77 4.84
C GLY A 57 -4.13 -11.41 5.34
N LYS A 58 -3.60 -12.41 4.62
CA LYS A 58 -2.31 -13.03 4.96
C LYS A 58 -1.14 -12.05 4.74
N LYS A 59 -1.18 -11.28 3.64
CA LYS A 59 -0.18 -10.24 3.34
C LYS A 59 -0.19 -9.14 4.40
N LEU A 60 -1.36 -8.63 4.77
CA LEU A 60 -1.53 -7.65 5.84
C LEU A 60 -0.92 -8.14 7.15
N PHE A 61 -1.20 -9.38 7.53
CA PHE A 61 -0.64 -9.98 8.75
C PHE A 61 0.91 -10.05 8.71
N GLU A 62 1.49 -10.44 7.57
CA GLU A 62 2.94 -10.51 7.40
C GLU A 62 3.60 -9.14 7.48
N TRP A 63 3.09 -8.14 6.74
CA TRP A 63 3.66 -6.79 6.75
C TRP A 63 3.52 -6.09 8.09
N ASN A 64 2.40 -6.33 8.78
CA ASN A 64 2.21 -5.90 10.16
C ASN A 64 3.27 -6.53 11.10
N LYS A 65 3.59 -7.82 10.90
CA LYS A 65 4.64 -8.51 11.67
C LYS A 65 6.05 -7.99 11.35
N PHE A 66 6.31 -7.63 10.09
CA PHE A 66 7.57 -7.00 9.69
C PHE A 66 7.73 -5.57 10.22
N GLY A 67 6.64 -4.97 10.71
CA GLY A 67 6.66 -3.62 11.28
C GLY A 67 6.73 -2.52 10.23
N VAL A 68 6.20 -2.77 9.03
CA VAL A 68 5.98 -1.72 8.04
C VAL A 68 4.89 -0.79 8.57
N HIS A 69 5.11 0.51 8.45
CA HIS A 69 4.27 1.51 9.11
C HIS A 69 3.03 1.82 8.31
N ASP A 70 3.18 2.02 7.00
CA ASP A 70 2.11 2.45 6.11
C ASP A 70 1.83 1.32 5.11
N ILE A 71 0.65 0.70 5.21
CA ILE A 71 0.27 -0.45 4.41
C ILE A 71 -0.99 -0.10 3.61
N CYS A 72 -0.88 -0.11 2.29
CA CYS A 72 -1.96 0.24 1.38
C CYS A 72 -2.39 -1.00 0.61
N VAL A 73 -3.69 -1.19 0.39
CA VAL A 73 -4.24 -2.32 -0.37
C VAL A 73 -5.07 -1.78 -1.52
N ILE A 74 -4.79 -2.24 -2.74
CA ILE A 74 -5.67 -1.97 -3.88
C ILE A 74 -6.88 -2.90 -3.79
N SER A 75 -8.07 -2.33 -3.59
CA SER A 75 -9.30 -3.12 -3.54
C SER A 75 -9.69 -3.64 -4.92
N THR A 76 -10.18 -4.88 -5.00
CA THR A 76 -10.83 -5.43 -6.20
C THR A 76 -12.29 -5.03 -6.34
N SER A 77 -12.87 -4.39 -5.32
CA SER A 77 -14.32 -4.17 -5.23
C SER A 77 -14.83 -3.04 -6.12
N THR A 78 -13.95 -2.25 -6.72
CA THR A 78 -14.36 -1.11 -7.53
C THR A 78 -14.41 -1.46 -9.00
N ASN A 79 -15.61 -1.24 -9.55
CA ASN A 79 -15.92 -1.44 -10.95
C ASN A 79 -15.31 -0.34 -11.84
N ASN A 80 -14.80 0.76 -11.27
CA ASN A 80 -14.25 1.87 -12.06
C ASN A 80 -13.19 2.71 -11.33
N LEU A 81 -12.27 3.26 -12.14
CA LEU A 81 -11.07 4.02 -11.75
C LEU A 81 -11.37 5.40 -11.14
N LEU A 82 -12.59 5.90 -11.31
CA LEU A 82 -13.05 7.21 -10.84
C LEU A 82 -13.69 7.17 -9.45
N ASP A 83 -13.85 5.97 -8.87
CA ASP A 83 -14.31 5.88 -7.49
C ASP A 83 -13.20 6.43 -6.58
N LYS A 84 -13.52 7.54 -5.94
CA LYS A 84 -12.55 8.36 -5.20
C LYS A 84 -11.97 7.69 -3.96
N ASP A 85 -12.39 6.48 -3.57
CA ASP A 85 -12.03 5.86 -2.28
C ASP A 85 -11.69 4.36 -2.44
N ILE A 86 -10.73 4.06 -3.32
CA ILE A 86 -10.41 2.70 -3.77
C ILE A 86 -9.30 1.98 -2.99
N ILE A 87 -8.41 2.74 -2.34
CA ILE A 87 -7.23 2.17 -1.70
C ILE A 87 -7.50 2.07 -0.21
N GLU A 88 -7.49 0.85 0.34
CA GLU A 88 -7.59 0.69 1.78
C GLU A 88 -6.26 1.06 2.42
N TYR A 89 -6.30 1.88 3.47
CA TYR A 89 -5.11 2.34 4.15
C TYR A 89 -5.07 1.84 5.59
N TYR A 90 -3.92 1.27 5.96
CA TYR A 90 -3.66 0.73 7.27
C TYR A 90 -2.36 1.31 7.82
N THR A 91 -2.37 1.68 9.09
CA THR A 91 -1.15 2.04 9.80
C THR A 91 -0.86 1.09 10.94
N ALA A 92 0.42 0.84 11.15
CA ALA A 92 0.93 0.04 12.25
C ALA A 92 1.52 0.99 13.31
N GLU A 93 0.82 1.20 14.42
CA GLU A 93 1.31 2.07 15.50
C GLU A 93 2.44 1.41 16.31
N ASN A 94 3.26 2.25 16.97
CA ASN A 94 4.27 1.78 17.90
C ASN A 94 3.58 1.07 19.07
N ASN A 95 4.04 -0.15 19.39
CA ASN A 95 3.52 -0.98 20.47
C ASN A 95 2.05 -1.46 20.31
N CYS A 96 1.48 -1.37 19.11
CA CYS A 96 0.17 -1.95 18.81
C CYS A 96 0.30 -3.12 17.83
N GLU A 97 -0.11 -4.33 18.25
CA GLU A 97 -0.12 -5.51 17.38
C GLU A 97 -1.21 -5.44 16.30
N LYS A 98 -2.24 -4.61 16.50
CA LYS A 98 -3.34 -4.47 15.55
C LYS A 98 -3.05 -3.35 14.56
N LEU A 99 -3.38 -3.61 13.29
CA LEU A 99 -3.44 -2.57 12.28
C LEU A 99 -4.62 -1.64 12.57
N VAL A 100 -4.38 -0.35 12.42
CA VAL A 100 -5.43 0.67 12.42
C VAL A 100 -5.87 0.87 10.98
N LYS A 101 -7.14 0.56 10.68
CA LYS A 101 -7.74 0.86 9.37
C LYS A 101 -8.18 2.32 9.37
N HIS A 102 -7.69 3.07 8.39
CA HIS A 102 -8.12 4.43 8.09
C HIS A 102 -9.26 4.44 7.08
N PRO A 103 -9.92 5.59 6.85
CA PRO A 103 -10.78 5.78 5.69
C PRO A 103 -10.03 5.39 4.41
N ASN A 104 -10.77 4.83 3.46
CA ASN A 104 -10.21 4.55 2.14
C ASN A 104 -9.69 5.84 1.51
N LEU A 105 -8.61 5.72 0.75
CA LEU A 105 -7.94 6.82 0.11
C LEU A 105 -8.30 6.89 -1.38
N SER A 106 -8.39 8.13 -1.87
CA SER A 106 -8.27 8.42 -3.30
C SER A 106 -6.87 8.12 -3.80
N LEU A 107 -6.73 7.98 -5.11
CA LEU A 107 -5.42 7.85 -5.74
C LEU A 107 -4.51 9.02 -5.33
N ASP A 108 -5.02 10.26 -5.40
CA ASP A 108 -4.27 11.46 -5.02
C ASP A 108 -3.85 11.44 -3.54
N SER A 109 -4.79 11.13 -2.64
CA SER A 109 -4.52 11.07 -1.20
C SER A 109 -3.53 9.96 -0.86
N TRP A 110 -3.60 8.84 -1.57
CA TRP A 110 -2.64 7.76 -1.44
C TRP A 110 -1.26 8.20 -1.92
N ILE A 111 -1.16 8.86 -3.08
CA ILE A 111 0.13 9.38 -3.56
C ILE A 111 0.73 10.31 -2.50
N ASP A 112 -0.06 11.22 -1.93
CA ASP A 112 0.41 12.15 -0.88
C ASP A 112 0.93 11.41 0.37
N VAL A 113 0.25 10.35 0.82
CA VAL A 113 0.72 9.49 1.91
C VAL A 113 2.02 8.78 1.54
N MET A 114 2.13 8.30 0.30
CA MET A 114 3.31 7.55 -0.15
C MET A 114 4.52 8.45 -0.38
N THR A 115 4.32 9.73 -0.71
CA THR A 115 5.40 10.69 -0.99
C THR A 115 5.79 11.56 0.20
N ASN A 116 4.97 11.67 1.24
CA ASN A 116 5.37 12.39 2.46
C ASN A 116 6.41 11.57 3.27
N PHE A 117 7.52 12.22 3.61
CA PHE A 117 8.64 11.67 4.37
C PHE A 117 8.69 12.21 5.80
#